data_AF-A0A2V7QB12-F1
#
_entry.id   AF-A0A2V7QB12-F1
#
_cell.length_a   1.000
_cell.length_b   1.000
_cell.length_c   1.000
_cell.angle_alpha   90.00
_cell.angle_beta   90.00
_cell.angle_gamma   90.00
#
_symmetry.space_group_name_H-M   'P 1'
#
loop_
_entity.id
_entity.type
_entity.pdbx_description
1 polymer ?
#
loop_
_entity_poly.entity_id
_entity_poly.type
_entity_poly.pdbx_seq_one_letter_code
_entity_poly.pdbx_strand_id
1 'polypeptide(L)'
;RGVLARGSAIAIFPEGVSHSEPKLRPLKTGAARIALGAARGLSQSAPLRVVPAGLYYRAKHTFRSAALLYFGEPFAVAPVALEPGEDPPAGPVRELTARIERALAAVTLQAEQAEAHALVDRAQRIVSAQDDAPASPRSLADEFALRRRLLAAYDVVRAQWPERFAALATRIDRYEAALSVAGLDPRQLAPGRFTPGRVAGYVGKAALVLVLLLPAALVGVAVHYPAYRTAGFVATGMAQGAEDALASIKVLAAMLLFPLTWGGVAAAVWLRWGMEAGLLAFAVAPLTAYAALVFFERLDRIIGGARALSLFVFRRWAFLQLLAERKGIREEILALGREIGAV
;
A
#
# COMPACT_ATOMS: atom_id res chain seq x y z
N ARG A 1 -7.32 13.88 27.59
CA ARG A 1 -7.56 13.37 28.96
C ARG A 1 -9.06 13.22 29.24
N GLY A 2 -9.88 14.27 29.15
CA GLY A 2 -11.34 14.17 29.43
C GLY A 2 -12.12 13.14 28.59
N VAL A 3 -11.74 12.91 27.32
CA VAL A 3 -12.33 11.86 26.46
C VAL A 3 -12.07 10.45 27.00
N LEU A 4 -10.82 10.16 27.38
CA LEU A 4 -10.43 8.86 27.95
C LEU A 4 -11.10 8.59 29.29
N ALA A 5 -11.30 9.62 30.11
CA ALA A 5 -12.00 9.50 31.40
C ALA A 5 -13.47 9.07 31.24
N ARG A 6 -14.09 9.29 30.08
CA ARG A 6 -15.45 8.83 29.76
C ARG A 6 -15.49 7.45 29.09
N GLY A 7 -14.38 6.70 29.11
CA GLY A 7 -14.29 5.38 28.48
C GLY A 7 -14.24 5.40 26.95
N SER A 8 -14.00 6.55 26.34
CA SER A 8 -13.82 6.68 24.88
C SER A 8 -12.37 6.43 24.46
N ALA A 9 -12.14 6.20 23.16
CA ALA A 9 -10.81 6.00 22.58
C ALA A 9 -10.26 7.28 21.93
N ILE A 10 -8.93 7.37 21.83
CA ILE A 10 -8.23 8.40 21.04
C ILE A 10 -7.15 7.74 20.18
N ALA A 11 -6.93 8.27 18.98
CA ALA A 11 -5.80 7.91 18.13
C ALA A 11 -4.74 9.02 18.17
N ILE A 12 -3.47 8.65 18.34
CA ILE A 12 -2.35 9.59 18.39
C ILE A 12 -1.22 9.06 17.50
N PHE A 13 -0.62 9.94 16.70
CA PHE A 13 0.59 9.69 15.94
C PHE A 13 1.79 10.32 16.70
N PRO A 14 2.52 9.55 17.52
CA PRO A 14 3.50 10.10 18.47
C PRO A 14 4.73 10.73 17.81
N GLU A 15 4.99 10.47 16.53
CA GLU A 15 6.07 11.07 15.75
C GLU A 15 5.79 12.55 15.42
N GLY A 16 4.50 12.89 15.27
CA GLY A 16 4.05 14.26 15.04
C GLY A 16 4.46 14.87 13.70
N VAL A 17 4.86 14.04 12.73
CA VAL A 17 5.17 14.41 11.34
C VAL A 17 4.74 13.27 10.40
N SER A 18 4.41 13.59 9.15
CA SER A 18 4.31 12.60 8.07
C SER A 18 5.69 12.45 7.43
N HIS A 19 6.12 11.20 7.19
CA HIS A 19 7.32 10.92 6.40
C HIS A 19 7.18 9.66 5.54
N SER A 20 8.12 9.48 4.62
CA SER A 20 8.28 8.28 3.79
C SER A 20 9.46 7.41 4.21
N GLU A 21 10.15 7.76 5.30
CA GLU A 21 11.32 7.02 5.76
C GLU A 21 11.00 5.60 6.27
N PRO A 22 11.94 4.65 6.09
CA PRO A 22 11.75 3.24 6.42
C PRO A 22 11.84 2.91 7.91
N LYS A 23 12.12 3.91 8.76
CA LYS A 23 12.29 3.78 10.21
C LYS A 23 11.35 4.76 10.90
N LEU A 24 10.85 4.37 12.07
CA LEU A 24 10.12 5.29 12.95
C LEU A 24 11.02 6.48 13.31
N ARG A 25 10.48 7.68 13.22
CA ARG A 25 11.12 8.88 13.77
C ARG A 25 11.07 8.83 15.31
N PRO A 26 11.99 9.53 16.00
CA PRO A 26 11.94 9.64 17.45
C PRO A 26 10.58 10.13 17.94
N LEU A 27 10.00 9.41 18.91
CA LEU A 27 8.67 9.73 19.43
C LEU A 27 8.70 10.96 20.33
N LYS A 28 7.67 11.80 20.20
CA LYS A 28 7.37 12.86 21.17
C LYS A 28 6.71 12.26 22.42
N THR A 29 6.94 12.87 23.58
CA THR A 29 6.44 12.38 24.88
C THR A 29 4.94 12.61 25.13
N GLY A 30 4.24 13.32 24.23
CA GLY A 30 2.85 13.73 24.42
C GLY A 30 1.87 12.56 24.62
N ALA A 31 2.04 11.46 23.86
CA ALA A 31 1.21 10.27 24.02
C ALA A 31 1.33 9.66 25.43
N ALA A 32 2.56 9.54 25.94
CA ALA A 32 2.82 9.03 27.29
C ALA A 32 2.25 9.95 28.37
N ARG A 33 2.42 11.28 28.24
CA ARG A 33 1.86 12.28 29.17
C ARG A 33 0.33 12.27 29.21
N ILE A 34 -0.32 12.06 28.07
CA ILE A 34 -1.78 11.94 27.99
C ILE A 34 -2.24 10.64 28.66
N ALA A 35 -1.55 9.53 28.37
CA ALA A 35 -1.88 8.22 28.91
C ALA A 35 -1.73 8.16 30.43
N LEU A 36 -0.58 8.56 30.98
CA LEU A 36 -0.34 8.59 32.42
C LEU A 36 -1.31 9.51 33.16
N GLY A 37 -1.54 10.71 32.62
CA GLY A 37 -2.49 11.66 33.22
C GLY A 37 -3.96 11.20 33.14
N ALA A 38 -4.32 10.32 32.20
CA ALA A 38 -5.65 9.73 32.13
C ALA A 38 -5.79 8.48 33.02
N ALA A 39 -4.74 7.67 33.14
CA ALA A 39 -4.75 6.42 33.91
C ALA A 39 -5.07 6.63 35.40
N ARG A 40 -4.72 7.80 35.97
CA ARG A 40 -5.05 8.18 37.36
C ARG A 40 -6.56 8.13 37.67
N GLY A 41 -7.38 8.55 36.72
CA GLY A 41 -8.83 8.67 36.91
C GLY A 41 -9.61 7.38 36.64
N LEU A 42 -8.92 6.28 36.32
CA LEU A 42 -9.53 5.03 35.92
C LEU A 42 -9.35 3.96 37.00
N SER A 43 -10.34 3.08 37.12
CA SER A 43 -10.31 1.96 38.07
C SER A 43 -9.31 0.89 37.65
N GLN A 44 -8.77 0.16 38.62
CA GLN A 44 -7.91 -1.02 38.37
C GLN A 44 -8.62 -2.11 37.54
N SER A 45 -9.95 -2.22 37.66
CA SER A 45 -10.79 -3.14 36.88
C SER A 45 -10.96 -2.73 35.41
N ALA A 46 -10.69 -1.46 35.07
CA ALA A 46 -10.78 -0.95 33.70
C ALA A 46 -9.57 -0.05 33.39
N PRO A 47 -8.35 -0.61 33.33
CA PRO A 47 -7.14 0.17 33.15
C PRO A 47 -7.09 0.78 31.74
N LEU A 48 -6.40 1.92 31.63
CA LEU A 48 -6.08 2.47 30.31
C LEU A 48 -5.21 1.47 29.55
N ARG A 49 -5.61 1.13 28.32
CA ARG A 49 -4.82 0.30 27.43
C ARG A 49 -4.30 1.12 26.25
N VAL A 50 -3.06 0.87 25.89
CA VAL A 50 -2.47 1.34 24.63
C VAL A 50 -2.49 0.18 23.65
N VAL A 51 -3.05 0.43 22.46
CA VAL A 51 -3.03 -0.53 21.35
C VAL A 51 -2.09 0.02 20.28
N PRO A 52 -0.92 -0.60 20.04
CA PRO A 52 -0.05 -0.19 18.95
C PRO A 52 -0.73 -0.54 17.61
N ALA A 53 -0.76 0.41 16.69
CA ALA A 53 -1.35 0.22 15.36
C ALA A 53 -0.35 0.66 14.28
N GLY A 54 0.00 -0.26 13.39
CA GLY A 54 0.87 -0.01 12.24
C GLY A 54 0.10 0.07 10.94
N LEU A 55 0.53 0.94 10.03
CA LEU A 55 0.01 1.03 8.67
C LEU A 55 1.01 0.43 7.69
N TYR A 56 0.56 -0.52 6.89
CA TYR A 56 1.33 -1.10 5.80
C TYR A 56 0.65 -0.82 4.47
N TYR A 57 1.35 -0.17 3.53
CA TYR A 57 0.87 0.09 2.17
C TYR A 57 1.56 -0.87 1.21
N ARG A 58 0.79 -1.59 0.39
CA ARG A 58 1.36 -2.43 -0.68
C ARG A 58 2.12 -1.58 -1.71
N ALA A 59 1.60 -0.39 -2.03
CA ALA A 59 2.29 0.60 -2.85
C ALA A 59 1.78 2.01 -2.49
N LYS A 60 2.56 2.76 -1.70
CA LYS A 60 2.17 4.07 -1.13
C LYS A 60 1.79 5.11 -2.20
N HIS A 61 2.47 5.07 -3.35
CA HIS A 61 2.29 6.05 -4.43
C HIS A 61 1.33 5.60 -5.53
N THR A 62 0.80 4.37 -5.45
CA THR A 62 -0.12 3.84 -6.46
C THR A 62 -1.56 4.06 -6.01
N PHE A 63 -2.32 4.78 -6.82
CA PHE A 63 -3.73 5.01 -6.57
C PHE A 63 -4.49 3.68 -6.45
N ARG A 64 -5.40 3.58 -5.47
CA ARG A 64 -6.20 2.37 -5.16
C ARG A 64 -5.35 1.12 -4.87
N SER A 65 -4.11 1.34 -4.41
CA SER A 65 -3.35 0.29 -3.76
C SER A 65 -3.99 -0.11 -2.43
N ALA A 66 -3.57 -1.27 -1.94
CA ALA A 66 -4.10 -1.84 -0.71
C ALA A 66 -3.31 -1.34 0.51
N ALA A 67 -4.01 -1.11 1.62
CA ALA A 67 -3.43 -0.78 2.91
C ALA A 67 -3.93 -1.76 3.99
N LEU A 68 -3.05 -2.13 4.90
CA LEU A 68 -3.32 -2.95 6.06
C LEU A 68 -3.14 -2.08 7.32
N LEU A 69 -4.16 -2.05 8.17
CA LEU A 69 -4.05 -1.57 9.53
C LEU A 69 -3.83 -2.79 10.44
N TYR A 70 -2.64 -2.87 11.02
CA TYR A 70 -2.23 -3.99 11.85
C TYR A 70 -2.19 -3.58 13.32
N PHE A 71 -3.01 -4.22 14.15
CA PHE A 71 -3.06 -3.98 15.59
C PHE A 71 -2.16 -4.99 16.31
N GLY A 72 -1.24 -4.49 17.13
CA GLY A 72 -0.44 -5.34 18.02
C GLY A 72 -1.13 -5.59 19.35
N GLU A 73 -0.45 -6.31 20.23
CA GLU A 73 -0.98 -6.68 21.53
C GLU A 73 -1.22 -5.44 22.42
N PRO A 74 -2.45 -5.23 22.92
CA PRO A 74 -2.74 -4.15 23.85
C PRO A 74 -1.99 -4.32 25.16
N PHE A 75 -1.44 -3.23 25.69
CA PHE A 75 -0.83 -3.24 27.02
C PHE A 75 -1.43 -2.20 27.96
N ALA A 76 -1.53 -2.56 29.23
CA ALA A 76 -2.03 -1.67 30.26
C ALA A 76 -0.98 -0.62 30.66
N VAL A 77 -1.45 0.60 30.92
CA VAL A 77 -0.66 1.70 31.47
C VAL A 77 -0.85 1.71 32.98
N ALA A 78 0.24 1.52 33.72
CA ALA A 78 0.21 1.62 35.17
C ALA A 78 -0.07 3.07 35.60
N PRO A 79 -0.98 3.30 36.55
CA PRO A 79 -1.19 4.64 37.10
C PRO A 79 0.05 5.08 37.88
N VAL A 80 0.33 6.39 37.84
CA VAL A 80 1.37 7.04 38.64
C VAL A 80 0.70 7.98 39.64
N ALA A 81 1.29 8.13 40.82
CA ALA A 81 0.82 9.10 41.81
C ALA A 81 1.03 10.52 41.26
N LEU A 82 -0.05 11.30 41.17
CA LEU A 82 -0.08 12.66 40.64
C LEU A 82 -1.09 13.49 41.42
N GLU A 83 -0.69 14.69 41.82
CA GLU A 83 -1.63 15.67 42.37
C GLU A 83 -2.54 16.25 41.27
N PRO A 84 -3.75 16.74 41.62
CA PRO A 84 -4.64 17.37 40.65
C PRO A 84 -3.97 18.54 39.93
N GLY A 85 -3.86 18.46 38.60
CA GLY A 85 -3.23 19.50 37.77
C GLY A 85 -1.72 19.33 37.59
N GLU A 86 -1.11 18.36 38.27
CA GLU A 86 0.31 18.04 38.11
C GLU A 86 0.57 17.26 36.83
N ASP A 87 1.74 17.48 36.24
CA ASP A 87 2.20 16.77 35.06
C ASP A 87 2.97 15.49 35.43
N PRO A 88 2.85 14.40 34.65
CA PRO A 88 3.53 13.15 34.98
C PRO A 88 5.06 13.30 35.09
N PRO A 89 5.71 12.68 36.10
CA PRO A 89 7.15 12.75 36.27
C PRO A 89 7.91 12.27 35.03
N ALA A 90 9.07 12.87 34.78
CA ALA A 90 9.85 12.61 33.57
C ALA A 90 10.29 11.14 33.42
N GLY A 91 10.57 10.44 34.53
CA GLY A 91 10.96 9.03 34.54
C GLY A 91 9.91 8.11 33.89
N PRO A 92 8.72 7.98 34.50
CA PRO A 92 7.60 7.20 33.93
C PRO A 92 7.20 7.61 32.52
N VAL A 93 7.28 8.92 32.20
CA VAL A 93 7.01 9.41 30.83
C VAL A 93 8.00 8.83 29.83
N ARG A 94 9.31 8.85 30.14
CA ARG A 94 10.35 8.28 29.26
C ARG A 94 10.18 6.77 29.11
N GLU A 95 9.91 6.07 30.21
CA GLU A 95 9.72 4.62 30.20
C GLU A 95 8.51 4.21 29.33
N LEU A 96 7.37 4.87 29.52
CA LEU A 96 6.18 4.60 28.72
C LEU A 96 6.39 4.99 27.25
N THR A 97 7.10 6.09 26.97
CA THR A 97 7.44 6.48 25.59
C THR A 97 8.28 5.40 24.91
N ALA A 98 9.31 4.89 25.58
CA ALA A 98 10.14 3.81 25.06
C ALA A 98 9.37 2.49 24.90
N ARG A 99 8.41 2.19 25.78
CA ARG A 99 7.52 1.03 25.64
C ARG A 99 6.60 1.17 24.42
N ILE A 100 6.01 2.35 24.21
CA ILE A 100 5.20 2.66 23.03
C ILE A 100 6.05 2.51 21.76
N GLU A 101 7.27 3.02 21.75
CA GLU A 101 8.20 2.91 20.62
C GLU A 101 8.50 1.45 20.26
N ARG A 102 8.85 0.61 21.24
CA ARG A 102 9.07 -0.83 21.01
C ARG A 102 7.81 -1.53 20.49
N ALA A 103 6.65 -1.19 21.04
CA ALA A 103 5.38 -1.76 20.61
C ALA A 103 5.01 -1.35 19.18
N LEU A 104 5.26 -0.10 18.79
CA LEU A 104 5.06 0.40 17.42
C LEU A 104 6.06 -0.22 16.44
N ALA A 105 7.33 -0.38 16.84
CA ALA A 105 8.34 -1.05 16.03
C ALA A 105 7.96 -2.50 15.71
N ALA A 106 7.27 -3.20 16.62
CA ALA A 106 6.81 -4.57 16.40
C ALA A 106 5.66 -4.70 15.37
N VAL A 107 4.88 -3.64 15.17
CA VAL A 107 3.73 -3.59 14.23
C VAL A 107 4.05 -2.84 12.93
N THR A 108 5.29 -2.37 12.77
CA THR A 108 5.75 -1.66 11.57
C THR A 108 6.94 -2.39 10.95
N LEU A 109 7.15 -2.22 9.64
CA LEU A 109 8.30 -2.80 8.95
C LEU A 109 9.49 -1.85 9.11
N GLN A 110 10.24 -2.01 10.19
CA GLN A 110 11.51 -1.30 10.36
C GLN A 110 12.54 -1.88 9.39
N ALA A 111 13.25 -1.04 8.65
CA ALA A 111 14.54 -1.42 8.09
C ALA A 111 15.51 -0.24 8.21
N GLU A 112 16.77 -0.54 8.50
CA GLU A 112 17.81 0.48 8.68
C GLU A 112 18.21 1.14 7.35
N GLN A 113 17.97 0.46 6.22
CA GLN A 113 18.40 0.91 4.88
C GLN A 113 17.23 0.82 3.89
N ALA A 114 17.02 1.87 3.09
CA ALA A 114 15.99 1.87 2.02
C ALA A 114 16.22 0.76 0.98
N GLU A 115 17.49 0.42 0.75
CA GLU A 115 17.94 -0.67 -0.13
C GLU A 115 17.41 -2.04 0.32
N ALA A 116 17.35 -2.29 1.63
CA ALA A 116 16.82 -3.52 2.20
C ALA A 116 15.33 -3.70 1.86
N HIS A 117 14.53 -2.63 1.96
CA HIS A 117 13.12 -2.67 1.57
C HIS A 117 12.93 -2.95 0.08
N ALA A 118 13.74 -2.34 -0.78
CA ALA A 118 13.63 -2.53 -2.22
C ALA A 118 13.98 -3.96 -2.63
N LEU A 119 15.06 -4.53 -2.08
CA LEU A 119 15.45 -5.91 -2.37
C LEU A 119 14.44 -6.91 -1.80
N VAL A 120 13.98 -6.71 -0.56
CA VAL A 120 12.96 -7.58 0.06
C VAL A 120 11.63 -7.52 -0.69
N ASP A 121 11.24 -6.35 -1.23
CA ASP A 121 10.03 -6.24 -2.06
C ASP A 121 10.12 -7.11 -3.32
N ARG A 122 11.26 -7.05 -4.03
CA ARG A 122 11.54 -7.90 -5.21
C ARG A 122 11.54 -9.38 -4.83
N ALA A 123 12.24 -9.74 -3.76
CA ALA A 123 12.29 -11.10 -3.22
C ALA A 123 10.89 -11.62 -2.85
N GLN A 124 10.07 -10.80 -2.18
CA GLN A 124 8.70 -11.13 -1.83
C GLN A 124 7.85 -11.41 -3.07
N ARG A 125 7.97 -10.59 -4.12
CA ARG A 125 7.26 -10.81 -5.41
C ARG A 125 7.65 -12.13 -6.05
N ILE A 126 8.93 -12.50 -6.01
CA ILE A 126 9.45 -13.79 -6.51
C ILE A 126 8.92 -14.97 -5.69
N VAL A 127 9.02 -14.91 -4.36
CA VAL A 127 8.55 -15.98 -3.46
C VAL A 127 7.03 -16.15 -3.49
N SER A 128 6.31 -15.04 -3.72
CA SER A 128 4.85 -15.04 -3.81
C SER A 128 4.31 -15.41 -5.18
N ALA A 129 5.15 -15.40 -6.22
CA ALA A 129 4.76 -15.87 -7.54
C ALA A 129 4.56 -17.38 -7.51
N GLN A 130 3.31 -17.81 -7.65
CA GLN A 130 2.92 -19.22 -7.72
C GLN A 130 2.65 -19.60 -9.18
N ASP A 131 3.03 -20.82 -9.56
CA ASP A 131 2.74 -21.39 -10.89
C ASP A 131 1.23 -21.56 -11.11
N ASP A 132 0.51 -21.88 -10.02
CA ASP A 132 -0.95 -21.97 -9.99
C ASP A 132 -1.54 -20.81 -9.19
N ALA A 133 -2.70 -20.30 -9.64
CA ALA A 133 -3.42 -19.30 -8.87
C ALA A 133 -4.00 -19.96 -7.61
N PRO A 134 -3.67 -19.50 -6.40
CA PRO A 134 -4.31 -20.02 -5.20
C PRO A 134 -5.82 -19.78 -5.28
N ALA A 135 -6.62 -20.68 -4.70
CA ALA A 135 -8.09 -20.60 -4.68
C ALA A 135 -8.60 -19.28 -4.08
N SER A 136 -7.77 -18.58 -3.30
CA SER A 136 -8.01 -17.23 -2.83
C SER A 136 -6.73 -16.39 -2.89
N PRO A 137 -6.80 -15.09 -3.23
CA PRO A 137 -5.67 -14.18 -3.12
C PRO A 137 -5.11 -14.21 -1.68
N ARG A 138 -3.78 -14.15 -1.53
CA ARG A 138 -3.17 -13.99 -0.20
C ARG A 138 -3.69 -12.74 0.47
N SER A 139 -3.94 -12.82 1.78
CA SER A 139 -4.35 -11.66 2.54
C SER A 139 -3.19 -10.66 2.64
N LEU A 140 -3.51 -9.38 2.87
CA LEU A 140 -2.47 -8.39 3.14
C LEU A 140 -1.67 -8.71 4.42
N ALA A 141 -2.31 -9.39 5.38
CA ALA A 141 -1.65 -9.85 6.60
C ALA A 141 -0.58 -10.90 6.29
N ASP A 142 -0.87 -11.85 5.38
CA ASP A 142 0.12 -12.85 4.94
C ASP A 142 1.28 -12.20 4.19
N GLU A 143 0.98 -11.22 3.32
CA GLU A 143 2.01 -10.43 2.62
C GLU A 143 2.90 -9.68 3.61
N PHE A 144 2.31 -9.01 4.59
CA PHE A 144 3.03 -8.30 5.64
C PHE A 144 3.90 -9.24 6.48
N ALA A 145 3.36 -10.38 6.91
CA ALA A 145 4.08 -11.38 7.69
C ALA A 145 5.26 -11.99 6.90
N LEU A 146 5.09 -12.24 5.61
CA LEU A 146 6.18 -12.67 4.73
C LEU A 146 7.25 -11.58 4.61
N ARG A 147 6.86 -10.32 4.38
CA ARG A 147 7.79 -9.20 4.28
C ARG A 147 8.61 -9.02 5.55
N ARG A 148 7.96 -9.11 6.71
CA ARG A 148 8.61 -9.02 8.02
C ARG A 148 9.63 -10.14 8.22
N ARG A 149 9.31 -11.38 7.85
CA ARG A 149 10.26 -12.51 7.90
C ARG A 149 11.45 -12.31 6.96
N LEU A 150 11.21 -11.82 5.75
CA LEU A 150 12.28 -11.54 4.78
C LEU A 150 13.20 -10.41 5.26
N LEU A 151 12.65 -9.35 5.85
CA LEU A 151 13.46 -8.28 6.47
C LEU A 151 14.29 -8.79 7.64
N ALA A 152 13.71 -9.60 8.53
CA ALA A 152 14.47 -10.19 9.63
C ALA A 152 15.59 -11.11 9.13
N ALA A 153 15.32 -11.90 8.09
CA ALA A 153 16.33 -12.75 7.47
C ALA A 153 17.41 -11.95 6.72
N TYR A 154 17.07 -10.79 6.14
CA TYR A 154 18.01 -9.95 5.39
C TYR A 154 19.27 -9.63 6.20
N ASP A 155 19.11 -9.14 7.43
CA ASP A 155 20.24 -8.74 8.28
C ASP A 155 21.10 -9.95 8.68
N VAL A 156 20.46 -11.08 8.97
CA VAL A 156 21.13 -12.33 9.36
C VAL A 156 21.91 -12.93 8.19
N VAL A 157 21.29 -13.08 7.01
CA VAL A 157 21.93 -13.62 5.80
C VAL A 157 23.12 -12.76 5.40
N ARG A 158 22.95 -11.44 5.41
CA ARG A 158 24.01 -10.49 5.04
C ARG A 158 25.22 -10.61 5.97
N ALA A 159 25.00 -10.77 7.27
CA ALA A 159 26.07 -10.88 8.26
C ALA A 159 26.76 -12.24 8.22
N GLN A 160 26.00 -13.33 8.06
CA GLN A 160 26.54 -14.70 8.14
C GLN A 160 27.15 -15.17 6.80
N TRP A 161 26.54 -14.81 5.67
CA TRP A 161 26.97 -15.25 4.33
C TRP A 161 27.02 -14.09 3.32
N PRO A 162 27.95 -13.13 3.49
CA PRO A 162 28.00 -11.92 2.68
C PRO A 162 28.16 -12.17 1.17
N GLU A 163 28.96 -13.18 0.78
CA GLU A 163 29.15 -13.51 -0.65
C GLU A 163 27.90 -14.12 -1.28
N ARG A 164 27.24 -15.06 -0.61
CA ARG A 164 25.97 -15.65 -1.07
C ARG A 164 24.89 -14.59 -1.16
N PHE A 165 24.81 -13.70 -0.17
CA PHE A 165 23.91 -12.56 -0.18
C PHE A 165 24.13 -11.67 -1.40
N ALA A 166 25.38 -11.25 -1.65
CA ALA A 166 25.72 -10.37 -2.77
C ALA A 166 25.41 -11.01 -4.13
N ALA A 167 25.69 -12.31 -4.27
CA ALA A 167 25.36 -13.08 -5.47
C ALA A 167 23.83 -13.14 -5.70
N LEU A 168 23.06 -13.47 -4.66
CA LEU A 168 21.60 -13.53 -4.72
C LEU A 168 20.99 -12.16 -5.03
N ALA A 169 21.45 -11.08 -4.39
CA ALA A 169 21.00 -9.72 -4.66
C ALA A 169 21.23 -9.35 -6.13
N THR A 170 22.44 -9.62 -6.65
CA THR A 170 22.79 -9.39 -8.06
C THR A 170 21.94 -10.23 -9.03
N ARG A 171 21.58 -11.46 -8.66
CA ARG A 171 20.66 -12.29 -9.46
C ARG A 171 19.26 -11.71 -9.49
N ILE A 172 18.73 -11.28 -8.34
CA ILE A 172 17.42 -10.63 -8.23
C ILE A 172 17.37 -9.36 -9.09
N ASP A 173 18.41 -8.54 -9.06
CA ASP A 173 18.48 -7.29 -9.84
C ASP A 173 18.51 -7.54 -11.35
N ARG A 174 19.31 -8.51 -11.79
CA ARG A 174 19.35 -8.91 -13.20
C ARG A 174 18.01 -9.48 -13.67
N TYR A 175 17.36 -10.29 -12.84
CA TYR A 175 16.04 -10.83 -13.13
C TYR A 175 14.99 -9.72 -13.27
N GLU A 176 14.98 -8.75 -12.34
CA GLU A 176 14.04 -7.62 -12.38
C GLU A 176 14.29 -6.73 -13.60
N ALA A 177 15.55 -6.50 -13.98
CA ALA A 177 15.91 -5.77 -15.20
C ALA A 177 15.45 -6.51 -16.47
N ALA A 178 15.58 -7.84 -16.51
CA ALA A 178 15.10 -8.62 -17.65
C ALA A 178 13.56 -8.57 -17.77
N LEU A 179 12.84 -8.55 -16.65
CA LEU A 179 11.39 -8.37 -16.63
C LEU A 179 10.95 -6.98 -17.04
N SER A 180 11.65 -5.93 -16.60
CA SER A 180 11.31 -4.55 -16.95
C SER A 180 11.47 -4.30 -18.44
N VAL A 181 12.55 -4.82 -19.06
CA VAL A 181 12.77 -4.79 -20.52
C VAL A 181 11.67 -5.57 -21.26
N ALA A 182 11.24 -6.70 -20.70
CA ALA A 182 10.14 -7.50 -21.24
C ALA A 182 8.75 -6.86 -21.00
N GLY A 183 8.67 -5.82 -20.18
CA GLY A 183 7.41 -5.19 -19.78
C GLY A 183 6.49 -6.12 -19.00
N LEU A 184 7.07 -7.06 -18.23
CA LEU A 184 6.36 -8.09 -17.47
C LEU A 184 6.47 -7.87 -15.96
N ASP A 185 5.40 -8.23 -15.25
CA ASP A 185 5.43 -8.39 -13.78
C ASP A 185 5.72 -9.86 -13.43
N PRO A 186 6.54 -10.17 -12.40
CA PRO A 186 6.78 -11.56 -11.95
C PRO A 186 5.51 -12.40 -11.75
N ARG A 187 4.39 -11.75 -11.36
CA ARG A 187 3.07 -12.39 -11.14
C ARG A 187 2.37 -12.82 -12.43
N GLN A 188 2.82 -12.33 -13.59
CA GLN A 188 2.25 -12.63 -14.90
C GLN A 188 2.88 -13.89 -15.54
N LEU A 189 3.97 -14.42 -14.97
CA LEU A 189 4.66 -15.63 -15.44
C LEU A 189 4.04 -16.91 -14.85
N ALA A 190 2.78 -17.22 -15.15
CA ALA A 190 2.11 -18.43 -14.64
C ALA A 190 1.76 -19.40 -15.79
N PRO A 191 2.60 -20.43 -16.06
CA PRO A 191 2.42 -21.34 -17.19
C PRO A 191 1.08 -22.07 -17.19
N GLY A 192 0.58 -22.45 -16.00
CA GLY A 192 -0.69 -23.18 -15.83
C GLY A 192 -1.94 -22.39 -16.24
N ARG A 193 -1.82 -21.08 -16.50
CA ARG A 193 -2.93 -20.21 -16.93
C ARG A 193 -3.15 -20.22 -18.45
N PHE A 194 -2.23 -20.74 -19.24
CA PHE A 194 -2.22 -20.58 -20.70
C PHE A 194 -2.81 -21.76 -21.48
N THR A 195 -3.89 -22.38 -21.01
CA THR A 195 -4.69 -23.28 -21.88
C THR A 195 -5.49 -22.44 -22.89
N PRO A 196 -5.43 -22.70 -24.20
CA PRO A 196 -6.04 -21.84 -25.23
C PRO A 196 -7.51 -21.50 -24.99
N GLY A 197 -8.32 -22.49 -24.57
CA GLY A 197 -9.75 -22.29 -24.29
C GLY A 197 -10.04 -21.38 -23.08
N ARG A 198 -9.29 -21.54 -21.97
CA ARG A 198 -9.46 -20.65 -20.79
C ARG A 198 -8.97 -19.23 -21.08
N VAL A 199 -7.88 -19.10 -21.83
CA VAL A 199 -7.36 -17.80 -22.26
C VAL A 199 -8.38 -17.09 -23.15
N ALA A 200 -8.92 -17.78 -24.17
CA ALA A 200 -9.94 -17.22 -25.05
C ALA A 200 -11.20 -16.80 -24.30
N GLY A 201 -11.71 -17.63 -23.38
CA GLY A 201 -12.88 -17.30 -22.57
C GLY A 201 -12.64 -16.12 -21.61
N TYR A 202 -11.45 -16.04 -20.99
CA TYR A 202 -11.08 -14.91 -20.14
C TYR A 202 -10.94 -13.61 -20.96
N VAL A 203 -10.21 -13.65 -22.07
CA VAL A 203 -9.99 -12.49 -22.96
C VAL A 203 -11.31 -12.02 -23.55
N GLY A 204 -12.19 -12.92 -23.98
CA GLY A 204 -13.51 -12.58 -24.51
C GLY A 204 -14.38 -11.86 -23.48
N LYS A 205 -14.45 -12.35 -22.22
CA LYS A 205 -15.16 -11.68 -21.13
C LYS A 205 -14.56 -10.31 -20.80
N ALA A 206 -13.23 -10.23 -20.75
CA ALA A 206 -12.52 -8.98 -20.50
C ALA A 206 -12.78 -7.93 -21.61
N ALA A 207 -12.70 -8.35 -22.87
CA ALA A 207 -12.98 -7.51 -24.03
C ALA A 207 -14.44 -7.03 -24.06
N LEU A 208 -15.40 -7.92 -23.78
CA LEU A 208 -16.82 -7.55 -23.69
C LEU A 208 -17.04 -6.45 -22.64
N VAL A 209 -16.48 -6.61 -21.44
CA VAL A 209 -16.59 -5.59 -20.39
C VAL A 209 -15.94 -4.27 -20.81
N LEU A 210 -14.78 -4.30 -21.48
CA LEU A 210 -14.15 -3.07 -21.98
C LEU A 210 -15.02 -2.38 -23.04
N VAL A 211 -15.58 -3.13 -24.00
CA VAL A 211 -16.45 -2.58 -25.05
C VAL A 211 -17.71 -1.95 -24.45
N LEU A 212 -18.32 -2.61 -23.45
CA LEU A 212 -19.50 -2.07 -22.75
C LEU A 212 -19.18 -0.82 -21.94
N LEU A 213 -17.99 -0.74 -21.32
CA LEU A 213 -17.56 0.43 -20.55
C LEU A 213 -17.07 1.58 -21.42
N LEU A 214 -16.63 1.32 -22.65
CA LEU A 214 -15.94 2.28 -23.51
C LEU A 214 -16.73 3.59 -23.71
N PRO A 215 -18.05 3.59 -24.02
CA PRO A 215 -18.78 4.85 -24.22
C PRO A 215 -18.78 5.72 -22.96
N ALA A 216 -19.08 5.13 -21.80
CA ALA A 216 -19.09 5.83 -20.52
C ALA A 216 -17.68 6.29 -20.11
N ALA A 217 -16.66 5.49 -20.42
CA ALA A 217 -15.26 5.84 -20.18
C ALA A 217 -14.81 7.03 -21.03
N LEU A 218 -15.18 7.09 -22.32
CA LEU A 218 -14.85 8.21 -23.20
C LEU A 218 -15.49 9.52 -22.71
N VAL A 219 -16.76 9.48 -22.31
CA VAL A 219 -17.43 10.64 -21.69
C VAL A 219 -16.73 11.01 -20.38
N GLY A 220 -16.42 10.02 -19.54
CA GLY A 220 -15.71 10.21 -18.28
C GLY A 220 -14.36 10.90 -18.47
N VAL A 221 -13.56 10.47 -19.44
CA VAL A 221 -12.29 11.11 -19.80
C VAL A 221 -12.52 12.53 -20.29
N ALA A 222 -13.40 12.73 -21.27
CA ALA A 222 -13.62 14.04 -21.86
C ALA A 222 -14.04 15.09 -20.82
N VAL A 223 -14.94 14.71 -19.91
CA VAL A 223 -15.45 15.59 -18.85
C VAL A 223 -14.41 15.85 -17.76
N HIS A 224 -13.72 14.81 -17.27
CA HIS A 224 -12.88 14.93 -16.06
C HIS A 224 -11.40 15.19 -16.35
N TYR A 225 -10.93 14.99 -17.58
CA TYR A 225 -9.53 15.20 -17.93
C TYR A 225 -9.02 16.61 -17.63
N PRO A 226 -9.78 17.70 -17.88
CA PRO A 226 -9.35 19.05 -17.49
C PRO A 226 -9.13 19.18 -15.97
N ALA A 227 -10.09 18.71 -15.16
CA ALA A 227 -10.01 18.73 -13.69
C ALA A 227 -8.85 17.87 -13.16
N TYR A 228 -8.63 16.71 -13.76
CA TYR A 228 -7.51 15.84 -13.41
C TYR A 228 -6.15 16.50 -13.71
N ARG A 229 -6.01 17.13 -14.88
CA ARG A 229 -4.77 17.81 -15.29
C ARG A 229 -4.51 19.04 -14.44
N THR A 230 -5.53 19.85 -14.15
CA THR A 230 -5.38 21.03 -13.28
C THR A 230 -5.05 20.64 -11.84
N ALA A 231 -5.68 19.60 -11.28
CA ALA A 231 -5.33 19.08 -9.97
C ALA A 231 -3.85 18.63 -9.90
N GLY A 232 -3.36 17.94 -10.93
CA GLY A 232 -1.95 17.55 -11.04
C GLY A 232 -1.00 18.74 -11.14
N PHE A 233 -1.36 19.76 -11.92
CA PHE A 233 -0.56 20.99 -12.07
C PHE A 233 -0.48 21.78 -10.75
N VAL A 234 -1.63 22.04 -10.13
CA VAL A 234 -1.72 22.73 -8.82
C VAL A 234 -0.91 21.98 -7.76
N ALA A 235 -1.06 20.65 -7.69
CA ALA A 235 -0.32 19.84 -6.73
C ALA A 235 1.20 19.91 -6.94
N THR A 236 1.67 19.85 -8.18
CA THR A 236 3.11 19.90 -8.47
C THR A 236 3.70 21.26 -8.13
N GLY A 237 2.98 22.35 -8.45
CA GLY A 237 3.42 23.71 -8.16
C GLY A 237 3.43 24.04 -6.65
N MET A 238 2.41 23.60 -5.92
CA MET A 238 2.26 23.90 -4.48
C MET A 238 3.08 22.97 -3.58
N ALA A 239 3.34 21.73 -4.00
CA ALA A 239 4.10 20.79 -3.18
C ALA A 239 5.58 21.15 -3.05
N GLN A 240 6.14 21.95 -3.97
CA GLN A 240 7.54 22.41 -3.95
C GLN A 240 8.57 21.30 -3.62
N GLY A 241 8.33 20.07 -4.09
CA GLY A 241 9.20 18.91 -3.84
C GLY A 241 8.90 18.08 -2.58
N ALA A 242 7.95 18.50 -1.72
CA ALA A 242 7.50 17.70 -0.59
C ALA A 242 6.51 16.61 -1.04
N GLU A 243 7.00 15.38 -1.20
CA GLU A 243 6.22 14.24 -1.69
C GLU A 243 4.97 13.93 -0.85
N ASP A 244 5.05 14.08 0.48
CA ASP A 244 3.93 13.83 1.39
C ASP A 244 2.84 14.91 1.28
N ALA A 245 3.21 16.16 0.97
CA ALA A 245 2.26 17.24 0.73
C ALA A 245 1.54 17.06 -0.62
N LEU A 246 2.23 16.51 -1.62
CA LEU A 246 1.71 16.32 -2.97
C LEU A 246 0.44 15.45 -2.99
N ALA A 247 0.39 14.37 -2.20
CA ALA A 247 -0.80 13.53 -2.10
C ALA A 247 -1.99 14.31 -1.49
N SER A 248 -1.74 15.05 -0.40
CA SER A 248 -2.77 15.84 0.29
C SER A 248 -3.31 16.97 -0.58
N ILE A 249 -2.45 17.68 -1.30
CA ILE A 249 -2.84 18.76 -2.22
C ILE A 249 -3.65 18.21 -3.39
N LYS A 250 -3.28 17.04 -3.95
CA LYS A 250 -4.07 16.38 -5.00
C LYS A 250 -5.49 16.06 -4.53
N VAL A 251 -5.64 15.55 -3.31
CA VAL A 251 -6.96 15.26 -2.74
C VAL A 251 -7.76 16.53 -2.57
N LEU A 252 -7.19 17.58 -1.97
CA LEU A 252 -7.89 18.84 -1.74
C LEU A 252 -8.28 19.53 -3.06
N ALA A 253 -7.37 19.55 -4.04
CA ALA A 253 -7.65 20.09 -5.37
C ALA A 253 -8.75 19.28 -6.08
N ALA A 254 -8.70 17.95 -6.00
CA ALA A 254 -9.73 17.10 -6.60
C ALA A 254 -11.10 17.27 -5.92
N MET A 255 -11.15 17.41 -4.59
CA MET A 255 -12.38 17.67 -3.82
C MET A 255 -13.09 18.96 -4.24
N LEU A 256 -12.34 19.94 -4.76
CA LEU A 256 -12.90 21.18 -5.29
C LEU A 256 -13.21 21.08 -6.79
N LEU A 257 -12.25 20.64 -7.59
CA LEU A 257 -12.31 20.71 -9.06
C LEU A 257 -13.34 19.73 -9.66
N PHE A 258 -13.52 18.55 -9.06
CA PHE A 258 -14.47 17.56 -9.58
C PHE A 258 -15.93 18.01 -9.40
N PRO A 259 -16.39 18.45 -8.19
CA PRO A 259 -17.73 19.00 -8.04
C PRO A 259 -18.00 20.22 -8.92
N LEU A 260 -17.02 21.11 -9.11
CA LEU A 260 -17.14 22.24 -10.05
C LEU A 260 -17.32 21.77 -11.49
N THR A 261 -16.63 20.71 -11.89
CA THR A 261 -16.78 20.10 -13.22
C THR A 261 -18.18 19.52 -13.39
N TRP A 262 -18.69 18.80 -12.39
CA TRP A 262 -20.05 18.25 -12.42
C TRP A 262 -21.10 19.35 -12.48
N GLY A 263 -20.94 20.42 -11.68
CA GLY A 263 -21.81 21.60 -11.71
C GLY A 263 -21.77 22.31 -13.05
N GLY A 264 -20.59 22.47 -13.66
CA GLY A 264 -20.42 23.09 -14.98
C GLY A 264 -21.09 22.28 -16.09
N VAL A 265 -20.91 20.95 -16.10
CA VAL A 265 -21.60 20.06 -17.06
C VAL A 265 -23.11 20.09 -16.84
N ALA A 266 -23.57 20.01 -15.60
CA ALA A 266 -24.99 20.07 -15.26
C ALA A 266 -25.63 21.39 -15.70
N ALA A 267 -24.94 22.51 -15.50
CA ALA A 267 -25.40 23.84 -15.95
C ALA A 267 -25.46 23.92 -17.49
N ALA A 268 -24.45 23.43 -18.19
CA ALA A 268 -24.45 23.41 -19.66
C ALA A 268 -25.60 22.55 -20.22
N VAL A 269 -25.85 21.39 -19.62
CA VAL A 269 -26.96 20.50 -19.99
C VAL A 269 -28.30 21.14 -19.66
N TRP A 270 -28.42 21.76 -18.48
CA TRP A 270 -29.62 22.48 -18.05
C TRP A 270 -30.00 23.59 -19.04
N LEU A 271 -29.04 24.43 -19.40
CA LEU A 271 -29.27 25.55 -20.33
C LEU A 271 -29.75 25.11 -21.71
N ARG A 272 -29.41 23.89 -22.14
CA ARG A 272 -29.77 23.37 -23.47
C ARG A 272 -31.03 22.50 -23.47
N TRP A 273 -31.24 21.70 -22.42
CA TRP A 273 -32.24 20.62 -22.40
C TRP A 273 -33.15 20.64 -21.16
N GLY A 274 -33.06 21.66 -20.32
CA GLY A 274 -33.94 21.84 -19.16
C GLY A 274 -33.41 21.20 -17.87
N MET A 275 -34.08 21.53 -16.76
CA MET A 275 -33.59 21.27 -15.40
C MET A 275 -33.43 19.78 -15.10
N GLU A 276 -34.38 18.95 -15.56
CA GLU A 276 -34.34 17.50 -15.35
C GLU A 276 -33.11 16.86 -15.98
N ALA A 277 -32.76 17.26 -17.21
CA ALA A 277 -31.56 16.81 -17.90
C ALA A 277 -30.29 17.26 -17.17
N GLY A 278 -30.25 18.49 -16.66
CA GLY A 278 -29.14 19.01 -15.86
C GLY A 278 -28.92 18.22 -14.57
N LEU A 279 -30.00 17.93 -13.83
CA LEU A 279 -29.95 17.11 -12.61
C LEU A 279 -29.48 15.67 -12.91
N LEU A 280 -29.98 15.08 -13.98
CA LEU A 280 -29.53 13.75 -14.43
C LEU A 280 -28.04 13.76 -14.79
N ALA A 281 -27.57 14.79 -15.51
CA ALA A 281 -26.16 14.93 -15.86
C ALA A 281 -25.27 15.08 -14.62
N PHE A 282 -25.70 15.85 -13.61
CA PHE A 282 -25.00 15.96 -12.34
C PHE A 282 -24.88 14.61 -11.63
N ALA A 283 -25.97 13.83 -11.58
CA ALA A 283 -26.01 12.52 -10.94
C ALA A 283 -25.17 11.46 -11.69
N VAL A 284 -25.13 11.52 -13.02
CA VAL A 284 -24.43 10.55 -13.87
C VAL A 284 -22.93 10.88 -14.05
N ALA A 285 -22.52 12.15 -13.94
CA ALA A 285 -21.12 12.56 -14.08
C ALA A 285 -20.12 11.77 -13.20
N PRO A 286 -20.35 11.52 -11.89
CA PRO A 286 -19.44 10.70 -11.09
C PRO A 286 -19.40 9.23 -11.56
N LEU A 287 -20.48 8.70 -12.13
CA LEU A 287 -20.51 7.34 -12.67
C LEU A 287 -19.67 7.21 -13.94
N THR A 288 -19.63 8.24 -14.80
CA THR A 288 -18.77 8.22 -16.00
C THR A 288 -17.29 8.35 -15.63
N ALA A 289 -16.94 9.14 -14.60
CA ALA A 289 -15.59 9.13 -14.02
C ALA A 289 -15.20 7.74 -13.51
N TYR A 290 -16.10 7.08 -12.78
CA TYR A 290 -15.87 5.73 -12.27
C TYR A 290 -15.71 4.70 -13.41
N ALA A 291 -16.54 4.79 -14.46
CA ALA A 291 -16.42 3.94 -15.65
C ALA A 291 -15.07 4.12 -16.35
N ALA A 292 -14.60 5.35 -16.52
CA ALA A 292 -13.28 5.65 -17.07
C ALA A 292 -12.16 5.03 -16.23
N LEU A 293 -12.23 5.18 -14.90
CA LEU A 293 -11.26 4.59 -13.99
C LEU A 293 -11.21 3.05 -14.11
N VAL A 294 -12.37 2.38 -14.05
CA VAL A 294 -12.45 0.92 -14.15
C VAL A 294 -11.99 0.43 -15.53
N PHE A 295 -12.27 1.19 -16.59
CA PHE A 295 -11.82 0.88 -17.94
C PHE A 295 -10.29 0.84 -18.02
N PHE A 296 -9.60 1.89 -17.57
CA PHE A 296 -8.12 1.92 -17.59
C PHE A 296 -7.49 0.87 -16.67
N GLU A 297 -8.01 0.67 -15.46
CA GLU A 297 -7.55 -0.40 -14.55
C GLU A 297 -7.68 -1.81 -15.16
N ARG A 298 -8.70 -2.04 -16.00
CA ARG A 298 -8.88 -3.31 -16.72
C ARG A 298 -7.97 -3.40 -17.93
N LEU A 299 -7.83 -2.33 -18.70
CA LEU A 299 -6.99 -2.26 -19.88
C LEU A 299 -5.52 -2.55 -19.54
N ASP A 300 -4.98 -1.94 -18.49
CA ASP A 300 -3.59 -2.16 -18.05
C ASP A 300 -3.32 -3.62 -17.70
N ARG A 301 -4.27 -4.27 -17.01
CA ARG A 301 -4.18 -5.71 -16.68
C ARG A 301 -4.18 -6.60 -17.92
N ILE A 302 -4.98 -6.26 -18.93
CA ILE A 302 -5.07 -7.02 -20.19
C ILE A 302 -3.80 -6.86 -21.01
N ILE A 303 -3.25 -5.63 -21.11
CA ILE A 303 -1.99 -5.36 -21.82
C ILE A 303 -0.84 -6.15 -21.18
N GLY A 304 -0.74 -6.16 -19.84
CA GLY A 304 0.26 -6.97 -19.14
C GLY A 304 0.15 -8.47 -19.44
N GLY A 305 -1.08 -9.02 -19.43
CA GLY A 305 -1.34 -10.41 -19.81
C GLY A 305 -1.02 -10.72 -21.27
N ALA A 306 -1.32 -9.80 -22.19
CA ALA A 306 -1.02 -9.94 -23.61
C ALA A 306 0.49 -9.94 -23.89
N ARG A 307 1.27 -9.11 -23.18
CA ARG A 307 2.74 -9.14 -23.23
C ARG A 307 3.32 -10.46 -22.73
N ALA A 308 2.78 -10.99 -21.63
CA ALA A 308 3.20 -12.29 -21.11
C ALA A 308 2.89 -13.42 -22.11
N LEU A 309 1.70 -13.39 -22.71
CA LEU A 309 1.30 -14.35 -23.73
C LEU A 309 2.14 -14.23 -25.01
N SER A 310 2.42 -13.02 -25.49
CA SER A 310 3.24 -12.82 -26.68
C SER A 310 4.67 -13.32 -26.48
N LEU A 311 5.25 -13.11 -25.29
CA LEU A 311 6.56 -13.68 -24.95
C LEU A 311 6.51 -15.21 -24.87
N PHE A 312 5.45 -15.79 -24.29
CA PHE A 312 5.27 -17.24 -24.27
C PHE A 312 5.17 -17.84 -25.68
N VAL A 313 4.43 -17.20 -26.59
CA VAL A 313 4.16 -17.71 -27.95
C VAL A 313 5.34 -17.46 -28.89
N PHE A 314 5.87 -16.24 -28.95
CA PHE A 314 6.87 -15.84 -29.94
C PHE A 314 8.32 -15.97 -29.44
N ARG A 315 8.55 -16.01 -28.13
CA ARG A 315 9.88 -16.12 -27.50
C ARG A 315 9.90 -17.13 -26.37
N ARG A 316 9.36 -18.33 -26.63
CA ARG A 316 9.20 -19.42 -25.65
C ARG A 316 10.46 -19.70 -24.83
N TRP A 317 11.63 -19.72 -25.46
CA TRP A 317 12.91 -19.94 -24.77
C TRP A 317 13.22 -18.86 -23.73
N ALA A 318 13.04 -17.58 -24.08
CA ALA A 318 13.24 -16.47 -23.14
C ALA A 318 12.23 -16.51 -21.99
N PHE A 319 10.97 -16.86 -22.27
CA PHE A 319 9.95 -17.06 -21.24
C PHE A 319 10.32 -18.20 -20.27
N LEU A 320 10.75 -19.35 -20.80
CA LEU A 320 11.17 -20.50 -19.99
C LEU A 320 12.43 -20.20 -19.18
N GLN A 321 13.37 -19.42 -19.72
CA GLN A 321 14.56 -18.98 -19.00
C GLN A 321 14.21 -18.07 -17.81
N LEU A 322 13.32 -17.09 -18.00
CA LEU A 322 12.83 -16.25 -16.90
C LEU A 322 12.07 -17.08 -15.85
N LEU A 323 11.27 -18.05 -16.27
CA LEU A 323 10.57 -18.94 -15.37
C LEU A 323 11.54 -19.80 -14.54
N ALA A 324 12.57 -20.35 -15.19
CA ALA A 324 13.61 -21.14 -14.53
C ALA A 324 14.41 -20.29 -13.54
N GLU A 325 14.83 -19.08 -13.93
CA GLU A 325 15.58 -18.18 -13.05
C GLU A 325 14.75 -17.77 -11.83
N ARG A 326 13.46 -17.48 -12.02
CA ARG A 326 12.53 -17.20 -10.90
C ARG A 326 12.47 -18.37 -9.92
N LYS A 327 12.40 -19.62 -10.43
CA LYS A 327 12.39 -20.82 -9.58
C LYS A 327 13.71 -20.99 -8.83
N GLY A 328 14.83 -20.81 -9.51
CA GLY A 328 16.15 -20.89 -8.89
C GLY A 328 16.37 -19.85 -7.78
N ILE A 329 16.01 -18.59 -8.02
CA ILE A 329 16.08 -17.52 -7.01
C ILE A 329 15.16 -17.86 -5.82
N ARG A 330 13.93 -18.32 -6.08
CA ARG A 330 12.98 -18.70 -5.03
C ARG A 330 13.53 -19.85 -4.17
N GLU A 331 14.09 -20.88 -4.78
CA GLU A 331 14.67 -22.02 -4.07
C GLU A 331 15.85 -21.59 -3.19
N GLU A 332 16.71 -20.69 -3.68
CA GLU A 332 17.84 -20.14 -2.93
C GLU A 332 17.36 -19.33 -1.72
N ILE A 333 16.36 -18.46 -1.89
CA ILE A 333 15.76 -17.70 -0.77
C ILE A 333 15.18 -18.66 0.29
N LEU A 334 14.46 -19.71 -0.14
CA LEU A 334 13.88 -20.68 0.79
C LEU A 334 14.95 -21.55 1.47
N ALA A 335 16.05 -21.86 0.79
CA ALA A 335 17.18 -22.59 1.37
C ALA A 335 17.86 -21.78 2.48
N LEU A 336 18.18 -20.51 2.21
CA LEU A 336 18.71 -19.59 3.22
C LEU A 336 17.75 -19.42 4.41
N GLY A 337 16.44 -19.36 4.13
CA GLY A 337 15.42 -19.32 5.18
C GLY A 337 15.45 -20.55 6.11
N ARG A 338 15.66 -21.76 5.56
CA ARG A 338 15.81 -22.99 6.34
C ARG A 338 17.11 -23.03 7.13
N GLU A 339 18.22 -22.57 6.55
CA GLU A 339 19.54 -22.52 7.21
C GLU A 339 19.53 -21.60 8.45
N ILE A 340 18.70 -20.55 8.47
CA ILE A 340 18.54 -19.62 9.60
C ILE A 340 17.48 -20.10 10.61
N GLY A 341 16.67 -21.12 10.27
CA GLY A 341 15.51 -21.53 11.07
C GLY A 341 14.34 -20.54 10.99
N ALA A 342 14.26 -19.73 9.93
CA ALA A 342 13.23 -18.71 9.72
C ALA A 342 12.05 -19.18 8.85
N VAL A 343 12.14 -20.39 8.27
CA VAL A 343 11.15 -21.02 7.38
C VAL A 343 10.95 -22.48 7.76
#